data_AF-A0A210Q725-F1
#
_entry.id   AF-A0A210Q725-F1
#
_cell.length_a   1.000
_cell.length_b   1.000
_cell.length_c   1.000
_cell.angle_alpha   90.00
_cell.angle_beta   90.00
_cell.angle_gamma   90.00
#
_symmetry.space_group_name_H-M   'P 1'
#
loop_
_entity.id
_entity.type
_entity.pdbx_description
1 polymer ?
#
loop_
_entity_poly.entity_id
_entity_poly.type
_entity_poly.pdbx_seq_one_letter_code
_entity_poly.pdbx_strand_id
1 'polypeptide(L)'
;MLQQENEAGSFIYQHPKYKEIEKYELRNKEQLKAASLVYLDLCEAKQWWNLDLHPCCELDLVFISGHATRHTPRELVLPLPRGCTVTPSDLQTYLHTLNLESYHTSGITMAIMDTDSTTVYYKISDGLVPPASPETTEKKKLYHTERINKRRIDVIASVNKYIEKKRRSDSSNETEGSKTEHIIETHGTL
;
A
#
# COMPACT_ATOMS: atom_id res chain seq x y z
N MET A 1 -14.23 13.39 42.76
CA MET A 1 -12.86 13.00 42.42
C MET A 1 -12.53 13.64 41.08
N LEU A 2 -11.90 14.82 41.10
CA LEU A 2 -11.44 15.51 39.90
C LEU A 2 -10.09 16.11 40.23
N GLN A 3 -9.02 15.37 39.94
CA GLN A 3 -7.66 15.88 39.84
C GLN A 3 -6.75 14.74 39.39
N GLN A 4 -6.34 14.78 38.12
CA GLN A 4 -4.97 14.54 37.64
C GLN A 4 -5.00 14.34 36.13
N GLU A 5 -4.93 15.43 35.37
CA GLU A 5 -4.58 15.40 33.95
C GLU A 5 -4.20 16.83 33.51
N ASN A 6 -3.09 17.40 34.00
CA ASN A 6 -2.61 18.66 33.41
C ASN A 6 -1.15 19.08 33.64
N GLU A 7 -0.19 18.17 33.78
CA GLU A 7 1.23 18.57 33.90
C GLU A 7 2.08 18.24 32.67
N ALA A 8 1.76 17.16 31.93
CA ALA A 8 2.47 16.82 30.69
C ALA A 8 2.20 17.82 29.54
N GLY A 9 1.15 18.63 29.61
CA GLY A 9 0.86 19.64 28.60
C GLY A 9 1.80 20.85 28.62
N SER A 10 2.50 21.12 29.72
CA SER A 10 3.19 22.40 29.94
C SER A 10 4.53 22.55 29.21
N PHE A 11 5.26 21.45 29.02
CA PHE A 11 6.62 21.52 28.45
C PHE A 11 6.63 21.81 26.94
N ILE A 12 5.63 21.31 26.20
CA ILE A 12 5.63 21.44 24.73
C ILE A 12 5.48 22.90 24.31
N TYR A 13 4.69 23.69 25.02
CA TYR A 13 4.50 25.11 24.75
C TYR A 13 5.75 25.95 25.02
N GLN A 14 6.66 25.45 25.85
CA GLN A 14 7.93 26.12 26.14
C GLN A 14 9.04 25.71 25.16
N HIS A 15 8.84 24.61 24.42
CA HIS A 15 9.83 24.05 23.51
C HIS A 15 10.18 25.03 22.37
N PRO A 16 11.47 25.20 22.02
CA PRO A 16 11.89 26.16 21.00
C PRO A 16 11.21 25.96 19.64
N LYS A 17 10.99 24.70 19.22
CA LYS A 17 10.30 24.40 17.96
C LYS A 17 8.82 24.75 17.99
N TYR A 18 8.15 24.63 19.14
CA TYR A 18 6.76 25.10 19.26
C TYR A 18 6.71 26.62 19.12
N LYS A 19 7.63 27.36 19.76
CA LYS A 19 7.73 28.82 19.65
C LYS A 19 8.07 29.30 18.24
N GLU A 20 8.82 28.51 17.46
CA GLU A 20 9.06 28.77 16.04
C GLU A 20 7.78 28.62 15.23
N ILE A 21 7.05 27.53 15.44
CA ILE A 21 5.77 27.25 14.78
C ILE A 21 4.70 28.30 15.13
N GLU A 22 4.69 28.77 16.37
CA GLU A 22 3.74 29.79 16.83
C GLU A 22 3.88 31.13 16.07
N LYS A 23 5.09 31.45 15.59
CA LYS A 23 5.35 32.65 14.77
C LYS A 23 4.72 32.60 13.39
N TYR A 24 4.23 31.44 12.93
CA TYR A 24 3.50 31.35 11.67
C TYR A 24 2.08 31.95 11.76
N GLU A 25 1.64 32.35 12.95
CA GLU A 25 0.36 33.06 13.17
C GLU A 25 -0.89 32.32 12.66
N LEU A 26 -0.79 31.00 12.52
CA LEU A 26 -1.89 30.14 12.12
C LEU A 26 -2.95 30.02 13.24
N ARG A 27 -4.21 29.86 12.84
CA ARG A 27 -5.37 29.88 13.75
C ARG A 27 -5.54 28.55 14.47
N ASN A 28 -5.21 27.45 13.80
CA ASN A 28 -5.41 26.11 14.33
C ASN A 28 -4.31 25.70 15.34
N LYS A 29 -4.48 26.06 16.62
CA LYS A 29 -3.50 25.76 17.69
C LYS A 29 -3.34 24.26 17.96
N GLU A 30 -4.39 23.45 17.79
CA GLU A 30 -4.26 22.00 17.91
C GLU A 30 -3.35 21.41 16.84
N GLN A 31 -3.43 21.95 15.62
CA GLN A 31 -2.53 21.59 14.52
C GLN A 31 -1.09 21.99 14.81
N LEU A 32 -0.84 23.17 15.40
CA LEU A 32 0.51 23.60 15.79
C LEU A 32 1.11 22.68 16.85
N LYS A 33 0.30 22.31 17.85
CA LYS A 33 0.70 21.32 18.86
C LYS A 33 1.02 19.98 18.21
N ALA A 34 0.14 19.47 17.35
CA ALA A 34 0.37 18.22 16.61
C ALA A 34 1.67 18.29 15.77
N ALA A 35 1.89 19.39 15.05
CA ALA A 35 3.09 19.58 14.25
C ALA A 35 4.37 19.58 15.10
N SER A 36 4.35 20.24 16.26
CA SER A 36 5.50 20.24 17.18
C SER A 36 5.82 18.84 17.71
N LEU A 37 4.80 18.06 18.06
CA LEU A 37 4.98 16.71 18.60
C LEU A 37 5.38 15.71 17.52
N VAL A 38 4.79 15.80 16.32
CA VAL A 38 5.20 14.98 15.16
C VAL A 38 6.64 15.30 14.76
N TYR A 39 7.05 16.57 14.78
CA TYR A 39 8.44 16.95 14.53
C TYR A 39 9.41 16.25 15.51
N LEU A 40 9.06 16.25 16.80
CA LEU A 40 9.86 15.57 17.83
C LEU A 40 9.89 14.05 17.63
N ASP A 41 8.76 13.41 17.33
CA ASP A 41 8.71 11.98 17.03
C ASP A 41 9.58 11.62 15.80
N LEU A 42 9.47 12.41 14.73
CA LEU A 42 10.28 12.23 13.52
C LEU A 42 11.78 12.36 13.81
N CYS A 43 12.18 13.37 14.60
CA CYS A 43 13.58 13.66 14.88
C CYS A 43 14.20 12.71 15.91
N GLU A 44 13.50 12.44 17.02
CA GLU A 44 14.05 11.75 18.19
C GLU A 44 13.79 10.24 18.14
N ALA A 45 12.54 9.85 17.84
CA ALA A 45 12.15 8.44 17.83
C ALA A 45 12.45 7.76 16.48
N LYS A 46 12.13 8.44 15.37
CA LYS A 46 12.34 7.88 14.01
C LYS A 46 13.66 8.28 13.37
N GLN A 47 14.40 9.22 13.96
CA GLN A 47 15.71 9.67 13.46
C GLN A 47 15.72 10.12 11.99
N TRP A 48 14.69 10.87 11.59
CA TRP A 48 14.62 11.48 10.27
C TRP A 48 15.69 12.55 10.10
N TRP A 49 16.13 12.70 8.86
CA TRP A 49 17.21 13.61 8.46
C TRP A 49 16.67 14.86 7.77
N ASN A 50 17.30 16.00 8.02
CA ASN A 50 17.01 17.30 7.41
C ASN A 50 15.51 17.64 7.43
N LEU A 51 14.93 17.66 8.63
CA LEU A 51 13.54 18.05 8.86
C LEU A 51 13.38 19.57 8.75
N ASP A 52 12.45 20.00 7.91
CA ASP A 52 12.06 21.40 7.74
C ASP A 52 10.55 21.55 7.98
N LEU A 53 10.14 22.65 8.61
CA LEU A 53 8.75 23.00 8.89
C LEU A 53 8.28 24.03 7.87
N HIS A 54 7.12 23.79 7.27
CA HIS A 54 6.55 24.64 6.22
C HIS A 54 5.14 25.08 6.62
N PRO A 55 4.90 26.39 6.82
CA PRO A 55 3.55 26.89 7.00
C PRO A 55 2.79 26.89 5.67
N CYS A 56 1.54 26.44 5.70
CA CYS A 56 0.60 26.52 4.60
C CYS A 56 -0.58 27.39 5.04
N CYS A 57 -0.55 28.67 4.68
CA CYS A 57 -1.60 29.62 5.07
C CYS A 57 -2.96 29.29 4.42
N GLU A 58 -2.96 28.74 3.20
CA GLU A 58 -4.19 28.36 2.49
C GLU A 58 -4.99 27.31 3.26
N LEU A 59 -4.29 26.34 3.84
CA LEU A 59 -4.89 25.23 4.60
C LEU A 59 -4.83 25.44 6.12
N ASP A 60 -4.31 26.59 6.57
CA ASP A 60 -4.16 26.97 7.98
C ASP A 60 -3.47 25.87 8.83
N LEU A 61 -2.39 25.30 8.28
CA LEU A 61 -1.65 24.19 8.88
C LEU A 61 -0.15 24.28 8.61
N VAL A 62 0.63 23.51 9.37
CA VAL A 62 2.07 23.29 9.14
C VAL A 62 2.32 21.87 8.70
N PHE A 63 3.10 21.68 7.65
CA PHE A 63 3.59 20.37 7.24
C PHE A 63 5.11 20.29 7.37
N ILE A 64 5.64 19.08 7.38
CA ILE A 64 7.05 18.80 7.62
C ILE A 64 7.62 18.15 6.37
N SER A 65 8.82 18.52 5.95
CA SER A 65 9.56 17.80 4.91
C SER A 65 10.85 17.26 5.47
N GLY A 66 11.24 16.04 5.09
CA GLY A 66 12.51 15.46 5.52
C GLY A 66 12.77 14.10 4.91
N HIS A 67 13.84 13.44 5.33
CA HIS A 67 14.23 12.15 4.81
C HIS A 67 14.09 11.09 5.91
N ALA A 68 13.34 10.01 5.64
CA ALA A 68 13.22 8.91 6.58
C ALA A 68 14.57 8.27 6.94
N THR A 69 15.51 8.28 5.98
CA THR A 69 16.91 7.92 6.16
C THR A 69 17.79 8.87 5.35
N ARG A 70 19.10 8.88 5.58
CA ARG A 70 20.05 9.73 4.82
C ARG A 70 20.04 9.53 3.30
N HIS A 71 19.55 8.39 2.81
CA HIS A 71 19.59 8.02 1.38
C HIS A 71 18.22 7.99 0.70
N THR A 72 17.13 8.11 1.46
CA THR A 72 15.79 8.11 0.90
C THR A 72 15.45 9.49 0.32
N PRO A 73 14.59 9.54 -0.72
CA PRO A 73 14.01 10.80 -1.18
C PRO A 73 13.39 11.59 -0.04
N ARG A 74 13.30 12.91 -0.22
CA ARG A 74 12.59 13.76 0.72
C ARG A 74 11.09 13.47 0.62
N GLU A 75 10.45 13.31 1.76
CA GLU A 75 9.02 13.03 1.90
C GLU A 75 8.35 14.17 2.66
N LEU A 76 7.04 14.34 2.40
CA LEU A 76 6.18 15.26 3.14
C LEU A 76 5.43 14.49 4.21
N VAL A 77 5.36 15.07 5.40
CA VAL A 77 4.59 14.59 6.54
C VAL A 77 3.59 15.67 6.93
N LEU A 78 2.31 15.30 7.01
CA LEU A 78 1.21 16.18 7.41
C LEU A 78 0.75 15.79 8.82
N PRO A 79 1.05 16.60 9.85
CA PRO A 79 0.53 16.41 11.21
C PRO A 79 -0.97 16.68 11.27
N LEU A 80 -1.73 15.69 11.75
CA LEU A 80 -3.17 15.75 11.92
C LEU A 80 -3.57 15.51 13.37
N PRO A 81 -4.22 16.47 14.05
CA PRO A 81 -4.75 16.24 15.39
C PRO A 81 -5.96 15.29 15.35
N ARG A 82 -6.20 14.55 16.44
CA ARG A 82 -7.32 13.60 16.60
C ARG A 82 -8.69 14.14 16.18
N GLY A 83 -8.97 15.42 16.44
CA GLY A 83 -10.26 16.06 16.12
C GLY A 83 -10.46 16.37 14.63
N CYS A 84 -9.44 16.18 13.79
CA CYS A 84 -9.50 16.47 12.37
C CYS A 84 -10.31 15.38 11.63
N THR A 85 -11.40 15.79 11.00
CA THR A 85 -12.11 14.95 10.01
C THR A 85 -11.48 15.20 8.65
N VAL A 86 -10.97 14.14 8.03
CA VAL A 86 -10.35 14.20 6.70
C VAL A 86 -11.24 13.50 5.70
N THR A 87 -11.76 14.25 4.75
CA THR A 87 -12.56 13.74 3.64
C THR A 87 -11.67 13.37 2.44
N PRO A 88 -12.15 12.54 1.50
CA PRO A 88 -11.42 12.27 0.26
C PRO A 88 -11.08 13.54 -0.55
N SER A 89 -11.95 14.56 -0.50
CA SER A 89 -11.69 15.84 -1.15
C SER A 89 -10.52 16.57 -0.49
N ASP A 90 -10.45 16.55 0.84
CA ASP A 90 -9.33 17.16 1.59
C ASP A 90 -8.00 16.47 1.24
N LEU A 91 -7.99 15.14 1.09
CA LEU A 91 -6.79 14.41 0.66
C LEU A 91 -6.30 14.86 -0.72
N GLN A 92 -7.22 15.07 -1.67
CA GLN A 92 -6.87 15.58 -3.00
C GLN A 92 -6.32 17.00 -2.91
N THR A 93 -6.96 17.86 -2.11
CA THR A 93 -6.48 19.21 -1.85
C THR A 93 -5.08 19.19 -1.23
N TYR A 94 -4.82 18.35 -0.24
CA TYR A 94 -3.49 18.22 0.37
C TYR A 94 -2.44 17.80 -0.66
N LEU A 95 -2.72 16.79 -1.47
CA LEU A 95 -1.81 16.32 -2.52
C LEU A 95 -1.51 17.40 -3.57
N HIS A 96 -2.45 18.29 -3.86
CA HIS A 96 -2.28 19.37 -4.83
C HIS A 96 -1.57 20.60 -4.23
N THR A 97 -2.03 21.06 -3.06
CA THR A 97 -1.60 22.32 -2.44
C THR A 97 -0.26 22.19 -1.72
N LEU A 98 0.05 21.03 -1.12
CA LEU A 98 1.30 20.83 -0.37
C LEU A 98 2.49 20.47 -1.27
N ASN A 99 2.35 20.62 -2.59
CA ASN A 99 3.42 20.34 -3.53
C ASN A 99 4.51 21.41 -3.45
N LEU A 100 5.69 21.02 -2.98
CA LEU A 100 6.86 21.89 -2.97
C LEU A 100 7.56 21.79 -4.33
N GLU A 101 7.64 22.88 -5.10
CA GLU A 101 8.30 22.88 -6.42
C GLU A 101 9.75 22.37 -6.39
N SER A 102 10.41 22.47 -5.23
CA SER A 102 11.77 22.00 -5.02
C SER A 102 11.90 20.47 -4.88
N TYR A 103 10.81 19.72 -4.68
CA TYR A 103 10.85 18.30 -4.38
C TYR A 103 9.76 17.53 -5.13
N HIS A 104 10.15 16.58 -5.99
CA HIS A 104 9.19 15.60 -6.53
C HIS A 104 8.80 14.60 -5.45
N THR A 105 7.68 14.85 -4.78
CA THR A 105 7.13 13.96 -3.75
C THR A 105 6.01 13.12 -4.36
N SER A 106 6.10 11.79 -4.27
CA SER A 106 5.11 10.86 -4.84
C SER A 106 3.83 10.72 -3.99
N GLY A 107 3.68 11.53 -2.94
CA GLY A 107 2.63 11.40 -1.95
C GLY A 107 2.94 12.15 -0.65
N ILE A 108 2.01 12.08 0.28
CA ILE A 108 2.07 12.73 1.59
C ILE A 108 1.87 11.67 2.67
N THR A 109 2.64 11.74 3.74
CA THR A 109 2.46 10.88 4.91
C THR A 109 1.65 11.63 5.96
N MET A 110 0.44 11.20 6.24
CA MET A 110 -0.37 11.72 7.34
C MET A 110 0.11 11.16 8.67
N ALA A 111 0.46 12.03 9.60
CA ALA A 111 0.83 11.68 10.97
C ALA A 111 -0.34 12.03 11.90
N ILE A 112 -1.18 11.02 12.16
CA ILE A 112 -2.40 11.17 12.97
C ILE A 112 -2.03 10.99 14.43
N MET A 113 -2.28 12.03 15.22
CA MET A 113 -1.93 12.09 16.63
C MET A 113 -3.15 11.90 17.51
N ASP A 114 -3.06 10.98 18.48
CA ASP A 114 -4.07 10.78 19.52
C ASP A 114 -3.76 11.59 20.79
N THR A 115 -4.71 11.64 21.72
CA THR A 115 -4.59 12.42 22.97
C THR A 115 -3.51 11.91 23.92
N ASP A 116 -3.17 10.62 23.83
CA ASP A 116 -2.10 10.00 24.60
C ASP A 116 -0.71 10.18 23.96
N SER A 117 -0.59 11.06 22.96
CA SER A 117 0.59 11.34 22.13
C SER A 117 1.03 10.21 21.20
N THR A 118 0.26 9.11 21.11
CA THR A 118 0.47 8.09 20.08
C THR A 118 0.31 8.70 18.70
N THR A 119 1.28 8.45 17.82
CA THR A 119 1.25 8.94 16.43
C THR A 119 1.26 7.76 15.46
N VAL A 120 0.27 7.71 14.56
CA VAL A 120 0.17 6.72 13.49
C VAL A 120 0.44 7.37 12.14
N TYR A 121 1.22 6.69 11.31
CA TYR A 121 1.66 7.21 10.02
C TYR A 121 1.00 6.47 8.86
N TYR A 122 0.27 7.20 8.02
CA TYR A 122 -0.39 6.67 6.82
C TYR A 122 0.07 7.43 5.59
N LYS A 123 0.67 6.71 4.64
CA LYS A 123 1.08 7.30 3.36
C LYS A 123 -0.07 7.29 2.37
N ILE A 124 -0.42 8.47 1.86
CA ILE A 124 -1.29 8.65 0.71
C ILE A 124 -0.42 9.00 -0.50
N SER A 125 -0.81 8.56 -1.68
CA SER A 125 -0.10 8.83 -2.92
C SER A 125 -1.09 9.33 -3.95
N ASP A 126 -0.57 10.02 -4.97
CA ASP A 126 -1.39 10.42 -6.10
C ASP A 126 -1.93 9.17 -6.84
N GLY A 127 -3.13 9.29 -7.41
CA GLY A 127 -3.86 8.17 -8.03
C GLY A 127 -5.00 7.59 -7.19
N LEU A 128 -5.42 8.26 -6.12
CA LEU A 128 -6.65 7.93 -5.39
C LEU A 128 -7.87 8.17 -6.29
N VAL A 129 -8.45 7.09 -6.80
CA VAL A 129 -9.71 7.11 -7.56
C VAL A 129 -10.86 6.56 -6.71
N PRO A 130 -12.07 7.14 -6.80
CA PRO A 130 -13.24 6.57 -6.15
C PRO A 130 -13.43 5.10 -6.55
N PRO A 131 -13.83 4.22 -5.62
CA PRO A 131 -14.13 2.85 -5.98
C PRO A 131 -15.26 2.83 -7.01
N ALA A 132 -15.17 1.86 -7.93
CA ALA A 132 -16.25 1.63 -8.88
C ALA A 132 -17.57 1.35 -8.14
N SER A 133 -18.70 1.71 -8.74
CA SER A 133 -20.01 1.47 -8.13
C SER A 133 -20.19 -0.02 -7.77
N PRO A 134 -21.04 -0.35 -6.79
CA PRO A 134 -21.29 -1.75 -6.42
C PRO A 134 -21.69 -2.58 -7.64
N GLU A 135 -22.55 -2.05 -8.51
CA GLU A 135 -23.01 -2.73 -9.73
C GLU A 135 -21.87 -3.00 -10.72
N THR A 136 -20.99 -2.01 -10.96
CA THR A 136 -19.84 -2.22 -11.86
C THR A 136 -18.80 -3.16 -11.25
N THR A 137 -18.66 -3.16 -9.92
CA THR A 137 -17.80 -4.10 -9.20
C THR A 137 -18.31 -5.54 -9.32
N GLU A 138 -19.61 -5.76 -9.16
CA GLU A 138 -20.22 -7.09 -9.31
C GLU A 138 -20.10 -7.61 -10.74
N LYS A 139 -20.34 -6.77 -11.77
CA LYS A 139 -20.12 -7.14 -13.18
C LYS A 139 -18.66 -7.57 -13.43
N LYS A 140 -17.68 -6.85 -12.87
CA LYS A 140 -16.25 -7.21 -12.98
C LYS A 140 -15.94 -8.55 -12.31
N LYS A 141 -16.52 -8.84 -11.14
CA LYS A 141 -16.37 -10.14 -10.44
C LYS A 141 -16.96 -11.30 -11.24
N LEU A 142 -18.17 -11.11 -11.79
CA LEU A 142 -18.84 -12.09 -12.66
C LEU A 142 -17.98 -12.41 -13.88
N TYR A 143 -17.55 -11.37 -14.61
CA TYR A 143 -16.65 -11.54 -15.76
C TYR A 143 -15.36 -12.27 -15.40
N HIS A 144 -14.74 -11.91 -14.27
CA HIS A 144 -13.52 -12.57 -13.80
C HIS A 144 -13.76 -14.07 -13.53
N THR A 145 -14.88 -14.40 -12.88
CA THR A 145 -15.27 -15.76 -12.54
C THR A 145 -15.55 -16.59 -13.79
N GLU A 146 -16.32 -16.06 -14.74
CA GLU A 146 -16.59 -16.69 -16.03
C GLU A 146 -15.29 -17.00 -16.77
N ARG A 147 -14.35 -16.05 -16.77
CA ARG A 147 -13.06 -16.20 -17.45
C ARG A 147 -12.19 -17.28 -16.81
N ILE A 148 -12.21 -17.40 -15.47
CA ILE A 148 -11.52 -18.49 -14.76
C ILE A 148 -12.18 -19.84 -15.08
N ASN A 149 -13.51 -19.91 -15.04
CA ASN A 149 -14.24 -21.13 -15.32
C ASN A 149 -14.01 -21.63 -16.75
N LYS A 150 -14.03 -20.72 -17.74
CA LYS A 150 -13.70 -21.05 -19.12
C LYS A 150 -12.30 -21.66 -19.26
N ARG A 151 -11.29 -21.04 -18.64
CA ARG A 151 -9.91 -21.57 -18.63
C ARG A 151 -9.84 -22.97 -18.00
N ARG A 152 -10.56 -23.21 -16.91
CA ARG A 152 -10.62 -24.54 -16.28
C ARG A 152 -11.22 -25.59 -17.21
N ILE A 153 -12.32 -25.25 -17.88
CA ILE A 153 -12.98 -26.14 -18.84
C ILE A 153 -12.04 -26.45 -20.02
N ASP A 154 -11.36 -25.44 -20.57
CA ASP A 154 -10.43 -25.61 -21.69
C ASP A 154 -9.25 -26.52 -21.33
N VAL A 155 -8.73 -26.42 -20.10
CA VAL A 155 -7.68 -27.31 -19.59
C VAL A 155 -8.19 -28.75 -19.49
N ILE A 156 -9.37 -28.96 -18.88
CA ILE A 156 -9.96 -30.30 -18.75
C ILE A 156 -10.20 -30.94 -20.13
N ALA A 157 -10.74 -30.17 -21.07
CA ALA A 157 -10.97 -30.64 -22.44
C ALA A 157 -9.66 -31.05 -23.14
N SER A 158 -8.60 -30.26 -22.95
CA SER A 158 -7.28 -30.55 -23.51
C SER A 158 -6.66 -31.82 -22.92
N VAL A 159 -6.79 -32.03 -21.61
CA VAL A 159 -6.33 -33.24 -20.92
C VAL A 159 -7.09 -34.47 -21.40
N ASN A 160 -8.42 -34.40 -21.49
CA ASN A 160 -9.23 -35.51 -21.98
C ASN A 160 -8.88 -35.89 -23.42
N LYS A 161 -8.68 -34.90 -24.29
CA LYS A 161 -8.23 -35.12 -25.67
C LYS A 161 -6.87 -35.83 -25.73
N TYR A 162 -5.94 -35.47 -24.84
CA TYR A 162 -4.66 -36.16 -24.72
C TYR A 162 -4.83 -37.61 -24.27
N ILE A 163 -5.65 -37.85 -23.23
CA ILE A 163 -5.94 -39.20 -22.73
C ILE A 163 -6.56 -40.07 -23.82
N GLU A 164 -7.55 -39.57 -24.56
CA GLU A 164 -8.18 -40.31 -25.67
C GLU A 164 -7.18 -40.63 -26.78
N LYS A 165 -6.34 -39.66 -27.17
CA LYS A 165 -5.31 -39.89 -28.18
C LYS A 165 -4.33 -40.97 -27.74
N LYS A 166 -3.90 -40.94 -26.47
CA LYS A 166 -3.01 -41.94 -25.88
C LYS A 166 -3.66 -43.33 -25.87
N ARG A 167 -4.93 -43.44 -25.46
CA ARG A 167 -5.68 -44.72 -25.49
C ARG A 167 -5.80 -45.29 -26.91
N ARG A 168 -6.00 -44.43 -27.93
CA ARG A 168 -6.06 -44.86 -29.33
C ARG A 168 -4.70 -45.35 -29.87
N SER A 169 -3.61 -44.65 -29.55
CA SER A 169 -2.26 -45.09 -29.91
C SER A 169 -1.86 -46.40 -29.23
N ASP A 170 -2.23 -46.59 -27.96
CA ASP A 170 -1.93 -47.83 -27.22
C ASP A 170 -2.73 -49.02 -27.81
N SER A 171 -3.98 -48.82 -28.22
CA SER A 171 -4.79 -49.86 -28.89
C SER A 171 -4.33 -50.23 -30.31
N SER A 172 -3.54 -49.37 -30.96
CA SER A 172 -3.01 -49.63 -32.31
C SER A 172 -1.70 -50.44 -32.28
N ASN A 173 -0.98 -50.43 -31.15
CA ASN A 173 0.28 -51.18 -30.98
C ASN A 173 0.07 -52.65 -30.56
N GLU A 174 -1.13 -53.07 -30.15
CA GLU A 174 -1.40 -54.47 -29.77
C GLU A 174 -1.71 -55.39 -30.98
N THR A 175 -1.92 -54.85 -32.19
CA THR A 175 -2.31 -55.68 -33.37
C THR A 175 -1.11 -56.21 -34.18
N GLU A 176 0.11 -55.70 -33.98
CA GLU A 176 1.32 -56.14 -34.71
C GLU A 176 2.13 -57.25 -34.00
N GLY A 177 1.77 -57.65 -32.77
CA GLY A 177 2.57 -58.59 -31.97
C GLY A 177 2.33 -60.09 -32.18
N SER A 178 1.43 -60.52 -33.07
CA SER A 178 0.93 -61.91 -33.06
C SER A 178 1.22 -62.75 -34.34
N LYS A 179 2.25 -62.41 -35.13
CA LYS A 179 2.65 -63.24 -36.28
C LYS A 179 4.16 -63.41 -36.39
N THR A 180 4.74 -64.31 -35.58
CA THR A 180 5.92 -65.12 -35.96
C THR A 180 6.19 -66.18 -34.88
N GLU A 181 5.53 -67.32 -34.97
CA GLU A 181 6.08 -68.58 -34.49
C GLU A 181 5.90 -69.60 -35.60
N HIS A 182 6.96 -69.90 -36.35
CA HIS A 182 7.24 -71.26 -36.80
C HIS A 182 8.62 -71.38 -37.47
N ILE A 183 9.32 -72.45 -37.03
CA ILE A 183 10.42 -73.18 -37.68
C ILE A 183 11.84 -72.70 -37.37
N ILE A 184 12.55 -73.47 -36.51
CA ILE A 184 13.90 -73.97 -36.83
C ILE A 184 14.01 -75.44 -36.36
N GLU A 185 14.37 -76.28 -37.32
CA GLU A 185 14.62 -77.72 -37.22
C GLU A 185 15.89 -78.03 -36.41
N THR A 186 15.84 -79.11 -35.62
CA THR A 186 17.01 -79.72 -34.98
C THR A 186 17.63 -80.78 -35.89
N HIS A 187 18.85 -80.55 -36.37
CA HIS A 187 19.75 -81.61 -36.82
C HIS A 187 21.19 -81.32 -36.40
N GLY A 188 21.85 -82.32 -35.80
CA GLY A 188 23.26 -82.27 -35.42
C GLY A 188 23.69 -83.45 -34.56
N THR A 189 23.84 -84.62 -35.20
CA THR A 189 24.42 -85.86 -34.67
C THR A 189 25.96 -85.75 -34.59
N LEU A 190 26.58 -86.43 -33.62
CA LEU A 190 28.01 -86.81 -33.63
C LEU A 190 28.20 -88.11 -34.42
#